data_AF-A0A6J0X508-F1
#
_entry.id   AF-A0A6J0X508-F1
#
_cell.length_a   1.000
_cell.length_b   1.000
_cell.length_c   1.000
_cell.angle_alpha   90.00
_cell.angle_beta   90.00
_cell.angle_gamma   90.00
#
_symmetry.space_group_name_H-M   'P 1'
#
loop_
_entity.id
_entity.type
_entity.pdbx_description
1 polymer ?
#
loop_
_entity_poly.entity_id
_entity_poly.type
_entity_poly.pdbx_seq_one_letter_code
_entity_poly.pdbx_strand_id
1 'polypeptide(L)'
;MDPSLQVVCDTFVKPDEEVIDCNTRFSGVVEDDLKNMKTSVRDVQTILLNLFSADTILIGHSFEHSLSALKLIHASVVDTTVLFPHPLGLPHKRSREGLVADCLQRVIHHEGKSLLAHDKRPAPDLTGVNTS
;
A
#
# COMPACT_ATOMS: atom_id res chain seq x y z
N MET A 1 10.55 4.10 -12.35
CA MET A 1 9.46 4.82 -11.67
C MET A 1 9.14 6.03 -12.52
N ASP A 2 7.98 6.03 -13.17
CA ASP A 2 7.50 7.26 -13.82
C ASP A 2 7.13 8.27 -12.73
N PRO A 3 7.78 9.46 -12.68
CA PRO A 3 7.56 10.43 -11.61
C PRO A 3 6.21 11.17 -11.73
N SER A 4 5.45 10.95 -12.81
CA SER A 4 4.22 11.71 -13.08
C SER A 4 2.97 11.13 -12.40
N LEU A 5 3.06 9.96 -11.76
CA LEU A 5 1.94 9.27 -11.10
C LEU A 5 0.70 9.19 -12.02
N GLN A 6 0.93 8.93 -13.31
CA GLN A 6 -0.15 8.90 -14.28
C GLN A 6 -1.06 7.69 -14.05
N VAL A 7 -2.37 7.96 -13.96
CA VAL A 7 -3.39 6.91 -13.91
C VAL A 7 -3.45 6.24 -15.29
N VAL A 8 -3.04 4.98 -15.34
CA VAL A 8 -2.96 4.17 -16.57
C VAL A 8 -4.21 3.34 -16.84
N CYS A 9 -5.01 3.06 -15.81
CA CYS A 9 -6.27 2.34 -15.93
C CYS A 9 -7.22 2.76 -14.80
N ASP A 10 -8.34 3.38 -15.17
CA ASP A 10 -9.46 3.66 -14.28
C ASP A 10 -10.74 3.29 -15.03
N THR A 11 -11.36 2.18 -14.66
CA THR A 11 -12.48 1.61 -15.42
C THR A 11 -13.37 0.82 -14.48
N PHE A 12 -14.67 1.07 -14.58
CA PHE A 12 -15.65 0.27 -13.87
C PHE A 12 -15.95 -1.03 -14.60
N VAL A 13 -16.09 -2.11 -13.83
CA VAL A 13 -16.30 -3.45 -14.36
C VAL A 13 -17.68 -3.93 -13.98
N LYS A 14 -18.44 -4.42 -14.96
CA LYS A 14 -19.68 -5.12 -14.70
C LYS A 14 -19.36 -6.59 -14.39
N PRO A 15 -19.67 -7.08 -13.18
CA PRO A 15 -19.53 -8.49 -12.88
C PRO A 15 -20.55 -9.31 -13.68
N ASP A 16 -20.20 -10.58 -13.94
CA ASP A 16 -21.09 -11.52 -14.64
C ASP A 16 -22.34 -11.88 -13.80
N GLU A 17 -22.21 -11.78 -12.48
CA GLU A 17 -23.29 -12.02 -11.51
C GLU A 17 -24.05 -10.74 -11.16
N GLU A 18 -25.28 -10.91 -10.68
CA GLU A 18 -26.12 -9.80 -10.23
C GLU A 18 -25.50 -9.12 -9.00
N VAL A 19 -25.33 -7.79 -9.09
CA VAL A 19 -24.78 -6.99 -7.99
C VAL A 19 -25.86 -6.82 -6.92
N ILE A 20 -25.68 -7.50 -5.78
CA ILE A 20 -26.60 -7.41 -4.63
C ILE A 20 -26.35 -6.12 -3.82
N ASP A 21 -25.09 -5.67 -3.73
CA ASP A 21 -24.70 -4.44 -3.05
C ASP A 21 -23.46 -3.83 -3.73
N CYS A 22 -23.57 -2.56 -4.12
CA CYS A 22 -22.48 -1.79 -4.74
C CYS A 22 -21.46 -1.30 -3.70
N ASN A 23 -21.82 -1.38 -2.41
CA ASN A 23 -21.05 -0.90 -1.28
C ASN A 23 -20.55 0.54 -1.49
N THR A 24 -21.45 1.42 -1.95
CA THR A 24 -21.17 2.79 -2.43
C THR A 24 -20.34 3.61 -1.45
N ARG A 25 -20.48 3.36 -0.14
CA ARG A 25 -19.67 4.01 0.91
C ARG A 25 -18.16 3.80 0.74
N PHE A 26 -17.76 2.65 0.20
CA PHE A 26 -16.35 2.27 0.06
C PHE A 26 -15.89 2.27 -1.41
N SER A 27 -16.79 1.91 -2.34
CA SER A 27 -16.47 1.85 -3.78
C SER A 27 -16.67 3.19 -4.50
N GLY A 28 -17.53 4.07 -3.97
CA GLY A 28 -17.97 5.29 -4.66
C GLY A 28 -18.91 5.04 -5.85
N VAL A 29 -19.30 3.78 -6.11
CA VAL A 29 -20.13 3.39 -7.27
C VAL A 29 -21.60 3.58 -6.95
N VAL A 30 -22.32 4.29 -7.83
CA VAL A 30 -23.77 4.49 -7.73
C VAL A 30 -24.50 3.50 -8.65
N GLU A 31 -25.73 3.10 -8.32
CA GLU A 31 -26.52 2.18 -9.15
C GLU A 31 -26.71 2.66 -10.60
N ASP A 32 -26.75 3.98 -10.84
CA ASP A 32 -26.85 4.53 -12.19
C ASP A 32 -25.57 4.34 -13.01
N ASP A 33 -24.40 4.21 -12.38
CA ASP A 33 -23.16 3.87 -13.07
C ASP A 33 -23.27 2.45 -13.66
N LEU A 34 -23.88 1.52 -12.93
CA LEU A 34 -24.06 0.11 -13.34
C LEU A 34 -25.02 -0.07 -14.52
N LYS A 35 -26.02 0.81 -14.68
CA LYS A 35 -27.00 0.71 -15.77
C LYS A 35 -26.37 0.93 -17.15
N ASN A 36 -25.32 1.73 -17.22
CA ASN A 36 -24.65 2.09 -18.48
C ASN A 36 -23.33 1.32 -18.70
N MET A 37 -22.89 0.52 -17.73
CA MET A 37 -21.66 -0.27 -17.86
C MET A 37 -21.81 -1.43 -18.86
N LYS A 38 -20.90 -1.44 -19.82
CA LYS A 38 -20.74 -2.53 -20.81
C LYS A 38 -19.44 -3.29 -20.66
N THR A 39 -18.50 -2.78 -19.88
CA THR A 39 -17.18 -3.37 -19.72
C THR A 39 -17.27 -4.64 -18.91
N SER A 40 -16.89 -5.77 -19.51
CA SER A 40 -16.83 -7.07 -18.84
C SER A 40 -15.50 -7.26 -18.11
N VAL A 41 -15.45 -8.25 -17.22
CA VAL A 41 -14.18 -8.68 -16.59
C VAL A 41 -13.14 -9.06 -17.66
N ARG A 42 -13.55 -9.66 -18.78
CA ARG A 42 -12.65 -10.07 -19.88
C ARG A 42 -12.02 -8.88 -20.59
N ASP A 43 -12.77 -7.80 -20.79
CA ASP A 43 -12.26 -6.59 -21.42
C ASP A 43 -11.17 -5.97 -20.54
N VAL A 44 -11.42 -5.89 -19.23
CA VAL A 44 -10.43 -5.38 -18.27
C VAL A 44 -9.22 -6.30 -18.16
N GLN A 45 -9.40 -7.62 -18.15
CA GLN A 45 -8.28 -8.56 -18.21
C GLN A 45 -7.39 -8.29 -19.43
N THR A 46 -7.98 -8.05 -20.60
CA THR A 46 -7.24 -7.75 -21.83
C THR A 46 -6.45 -6.43 -21.71
N ILE A 47 -7.08 -5.39 -21.15
CA ILE A 47 -6.43 -4.11 -20.90
C ILE A 47 -5.24 -4.29 -19.93
N LEU A 48 -5.44 -5.01 -18.83
CA LEU A 48 -4.40 -5.26 -17.82
C LEU A 48 -3.24 -6.09 -18.38
N LEU A 49 -3.52 -7.13 -19.17
CA LEU A 49 -2.50 -7.94 -19.83
C LEU A 49 -1.71 -7.17 -20.90
N ASN A 50 -2.29 -6.12 -21.48
CA ASN A 50 -1.58 -5.21 -22.37
C ASN A 50 -0.76 -4.15 -21.60
N LEU A 51 -1.16 -3.81 -20.38
CA LEU A 51 -0.47 -2.85 -19.52
C LEU A 51 0.75 -3.44 -18.83
N PHE A 52 0.68 -4.70 -18.40
CA PHE A 52 1.77 -5.37 -17.73
C PHE A 52 1.98 -6.80 -18.23
N SER A 53 3.24 -7.19 -18.32
CA SER A 53 3.69 -8.53 -18.71
C SER A 53 4.01 -9.36 -17.47
N ALA A 54 4.29 -10.66 -17.64
CA ALA A 54 4.67 -11.56 -16.54
C ALA A 54 5.92 -11.06 -15.76
N ASP A 55 6.79 -10.31 -16.42
CA ASP A 55 8.03 -9.77 -15.83
C ASP A 55 7.83 -8.42 -15.12
N THR A 56 6.65 -7.81 -15.26
CA THR A 56 6.35 -6.53 -14.61
C THR A 56 6.13 -6.75 -13.12
N ILE A 57 6.79 -5.97 -12.26
CA ILE A 57 6.58 -6.06 -10.80
C ILE A 57 5.40 -5.17 -10.41
N LEU A 58 4.32 -5.75 -9.90
CA LEU A 58 3.16 -5.02 -9.39
C LEU A 58 3.38 -4.67 -7.92
N ILE A 59 3.27 -3.39 -7.56
CA ILE A 59 3.43 -2.90 -6.18
C ILE A 59 2.14 -2.24 -5.73
N GLY A 60 1.63 -2.61 -4.55
CA GLY A 60 0.30 -2.18 -4.12
C GLY A 60 -0.13 -2.77 -2.79
N HIS A 61 -1.41 -2.64 -2.47
CA HIS A 61 -1.96 -3.00 -1.16
C HIS A 61 -3.14 -3.95 -1.34
N SER A 62 -3.10 -5.12 -0.69
CA SER A 62 -4.18 -6.11 -0.74
C SER A 62 -4.50 -6.64 -2.14
N PHE A 63 -3.48 -6.95 -2.95
CA PHE A 63 -3.69 -7.46 -4.30
C PHE A 63 -4.39 -8.82 -4.35
N GLU A 64 -4.23 -9.64 -3.30
CA GLU A 64 -4.89 -10.95 -3.18
C GLU A 64 -6.37 -10.88 -3.56
N HIS A 65 -7.10 -9.93 -2.97
CA HIS A 65 -8.53 -9.76 -3.19
C HIS A 65 -8.84 -9.20 -4.57
N SER A 66 -8.09 -8.20 -5.01
CA SER A 66 -8.28 -7.56 -6.32
C SER A 66 -8.00 -8.50 -7.49
N LEU A 67 -6.91 -9.25 -7.44
CA LEU A 67 -6.54 -10.22 -8.47
C LEU A 67 -7.49 -11.42 -8.49
N SER A 68 -7.95 -11.88 -7.32
CA SER A 68 -8.96 -12.94 -7.22
C SER A 68 -10.30 -12.54 -7.85
N ALA A 69 -10.77 -11.31 -7.59
CA ALA A 69 -11.99 -10.78 -8.19
C ALA A 69 -11.89 -10.69 -9.73
N LEU A 70 -10.70 -10.36 -10.23
CA LEU A 70 -10.41 -10.31 -11.67
C LEU A 70 -10.03 -11.68 -12.26
N LYS A 71 -9.95 -12.75 -11.45
CA LYS A 71 -9.47 -14.08 -11.86
C LYS A 71 -8.11 -14.03 -12.59
N LEU A 72 -7.22 -13.16 -12.13
CA LEU A 72 -5.87 -12.97 -12.67
C LEU A 72 -4.83 -13.56 -11.72
N ILE A 73 -3.80 -14.19 -12.29
CA ILE A 73 -2.65 -14.71 -11.55
C ILE A 73 -1.42 -13.97 -12.04
N HIS A 74 -0.71 -13.33 -11.12
CA HIS A 74 0.54 -12.64 -11.39
C HIS A 74 1.59 -13.04 -10.36
N ALA A 75 2.75 -13.52 -10.81
CA ALA A 75 3.77 -14.06 -9.91
C ALA A 75 4.61 -12.96 -9.24
N SER A 76 4.83 -11.85 -9.94
CA SER A 76 5.73 -10.77 -9.53
C SER A 76 4.95 -9.66 -8.82
N VAL A 77 4.48 -9.94 -7.60
CA VAL A 77 3.67 -9.01 -6.79
C VAL A 77 4.37 -8.68 -5.48
N VAL A 78 4.48 -7.38 -5.19
CA VAL A 78 4.92 -6.84 -3.90
C VAL A 78 3.69 -6.26 -3.18
N ASP A 79 3.16 -7.02 -2.22
CA ASP A 79 2.00 -6.60 -1.43
C ASP A 79 2.43 -5.96 -0.11
N THR A 80 2.05 -4.69 0.07
CA THR A 80 2.35 -3.92 1.28
C THR A 80 1.66 -4.46 2.54
N THR A 81 0.55 -5.21 2.43
CA THR A 81 -0.06 -5.87 3.60
C THR A 81 0.80 -6.97 4.18
N VAL A 82 1.57 -7.66 3.32
CA VAL A 82 2.50 -8.72 3.72
C VAL A 82 3.80 -8.11 4.25
N LEU A 83 4.28 -7.05 3.61
CA LEU A 83 5.48 -6.32 4.07
C LEU A 83 5.28 -5.63 5.43
N PHE A 84 4.07 -5.17 5.72
CA PHE A 84 3.74 -4.47 6.95
C PHE A 84 2.62 -5.21 7.70
N PRO A 85 2.93 -6.36 8.33
CA PRO A 85 1.93 -7.12 9.06
C PRO A 85 1.37 -6.33 10.24
N HIS A 86 0.14 -6.66 10.64
CA HIS A 86 -0.46 -6.07 11.83
C HIS A 86 0.25 -6.62 13.09
N PRO A 87 0.50 -5.78 14.13
CA PRO A 87 1.17 -6.23 15.35
C PRO A 87 0.45 -7.37 16.09
N LEU A 88 -0.88 -7.42 15.98
CA LEU A 88 -1.72 -8.48 16.55
C LEU A 88 -1.75 -9.78 15.73
N GLY A 89 -1.06 -9.83 14.59
CA GLY A 89 -1.08 -10.97 13.68
C GLY A 89 -2.41 -11.17 12.95
N LEU A 90 -2.49 -12.24 12.16
CA LEU A 90 -3.71 -12.64 11.46
C LEU A 90 -4.85 -12.93 12.47
N PRO A 91 -6.12 -12.62 12.13
CA PRO A 91 -6.63 -12.18 10.82
C PRO A 91 -6.58 -10.65 10.61
N HIS A 92 -6.03 -9.87 11.54
CA HIS A 92 -6.01 -8.43 11.44
C HIS A 92 -5.05 -7.98 10.33
N LYS A 93 -5.58 -7.39 9.26
CA LYS A 93 -4.79 -6.72 8.21
C LYS A 93 -4.72 -5.22 8.55
N ARG A 94 -3.56 -4.59 8.31
CA ARG A 94 -3.45 -3.12 8.44
C ARG A 94 -4.25 -2.45 7.32
N SER A 95 -5.06 -1.46 7.67
CA SER A 95 -5.64 -0.59 6.65
C SER A 95 -4.57 0.25 5.97
N ARG A 96 -4.83 0.70 4.74
CA ARG A 96 -3.96 1.62 4.02
C ARG A 96 -3.78 2.92 4.80
N GLU A 97 -4.84 3.46 5.40
CA GLU A 97 -4.80 4.68 6.21
C GLU A 97 -3.90 4.50 7.44
N GLY A 98 -4.01 3.37 8.13
CA GLY A 98 -3.17 3.06 9.28
C GLY A 98 -1.70 2.85 8.88
N LEU A 99 -1.45 2.22 7.73
CA LEU A 99 -0.09 2.06 7.21
C LEU A 99 0.54 3.40 6.83
N VAL A 100 -0.21 4.27 6.15
CA VAL A 100 0.24 5.61 5.76
C VAL A 100 0.51 6.46 7.01
N ALA A 101 -0.40 6.46 7.99
CA ALA A 101 -0.22 7.19 9.24
C ALA A 101 1.04 6.74 9.99
N ASP A 102 1.25 5.43 10.14
CA ASP A 102 2.43 4.87 10.78
C ASP A 102 3.72 5.15 10.00
N CYS A 103 3.68 5.09 8.67
CA CYS A 103 4.84 5.38 7.84
C CYS A 103 5.23 6.85 7.94
N LEU A 104 4.24 7.76 7.86
CA LEU A 104 4.45 9.19 8.04
C LEU A 104 5.00 9.51 9.44
N GLN A 105 4.45 8.90 10.49
CA GLN A 105 5.01 9.04 11.84
C GLN A 105 6.45 8.52 11.93
N ARG A 106 6.77 7.37 11.31
CA ARG A 106 8.15 6.85 11.29
C ARG A 106 9.11 7.80 10.57
N VAL A 107 8.71 8.39 9.44
CA VAL A 107 9.51 9.38 8.70
C VAL A 107 9.79 10.59 9.58
N ILE A 108 8.76 11.16 10.22
CA ILE A 108 8.92 12.34 11.10
C ILE A 108 9.89 12.03 12.26
N HIS A 109 9.79 10.86 12.89
CA HIS A 109 10.70 10.47 13.97
C HIS A 109 12.11 10.12 13.49
N HIS A 110 12.27 9.63 12.26
CA HIS A 110 13.59 9.38 11.66
C HIS A 110 14.32 10.69 11.33
N GLU A 111 13.61 11.66 10.72
CA GLU A 111 14.11 13.01 10.47
C GLU A 111 14.44 13.75 11.79
N GLY A 112 13.66 13.53 12.85
CA GLY A 112 13.92 14.08 14.18
C GLY A 112 15.13 13.47 14.92
N LYS A 113 15.56 12.26 14.56
CA LYS A 113 16.72 11.59 15.20
C LYS A 113 18.06 11.93 14.56
N SER A 114 18.09 12.47 13.34
CA SER A 114 19.34 12.89 12.70
C SER A 114 19.95 14.16 13.33
N LEU A 115 19.22 14.88 14.19
CA LEU A 115 19.68 16.12 14.84
C LEU A 115 20.22 15.95 16.28
N LEU A 116 20.22 14.73 16.84
CA LEU A 116 20.63 14.48 18.23
C LEU A 116 21.88 13.59 18.40
N ALA A 117 22.59 13.27 17.31
CA ALA A 117 23.77 12.40 17.35
C ALA A 117 25.13 13.16 17.40
N HIS A 118 25.16 14.43 17.79
CA HIS A 118 26.40 15.19 18.03
C HIS A 118 26.39 15.90 19.39
N ASP A 119 26.40 15.15 20.49
CA ASP A 119 27.18 15.57 21.67
C ASP A 119 27.56 14.34 22.52
N LYS A 120 28.57 13.60 22.07
CA LYS A 120 29.38 12.76 22.96
C LYS A 120 30.59 13.58 23.38
N ARG A 121 30.51 14.24 24.54
CA ARG A 121 31.69 14.54 25.35
C ARG A 121 31.40 14.22 26.82
N PRO A 122 31.89 13.10 27.36
CA PRO A 122 32.06 12.98 28.80
C PRO A 122 33.19 13.94 29.21
N ALA A 123 32.90 14.81 30.19
CA ALA A 123 33.88 15.71 30.78
C ALA A 123 35.00 14.90 31.47
N PRO A 124 36.27 15.33 31.39
CA PRO A 124 37.34 14.70 32.16
C PRO A 124 37.19 15.03 33.65
N ASP A 125 37.09 13.98 34.47
CA ASP A 125 37.18 14.10 35.93
C ASP A 125 38.63 14.43 36.31
N LEU A 126 38.83 15.66 36.77
CA LEU A 126 40.09 16.16 37.31
C LEU A 126 39.90 16.48 38.79
N THR A 127 40.17 15.50 39.66
CA THR A 127 40.94 15.68 40.89
C THR A 127 41.41 14.27 41.32
N GLY A 128 42.68 13.92 41.28
CA GLY A 128 43.79 14.70 41.82
C GLY A 128 44.04 14.21 43.24
N VAL A 129 44.64 13.04 43.35
CA VAL A 129 45.30 12.50 44.54
C VAL A 129 46.12 13.60 45.20
N ASN A 130 45.91 13.84 46.50
CA ASN A 130 47.02 14.32 47.32
C ASN A 130 47.13 13.50 48.60
N THR A 131 48.33 12.97 48.74
CA THR A 131 48.89 12.12 49.77
C THR A 131 49.40 12.92 50.96
N SER A 132 49.41 12.25 52.12
CA SER A 132 50.20 12.51 53.34
C SER A 132 49.76 13.62 54.28
#